data_AF-A0A524D7D6-F1
#
_entry.id   AF-A0A524D7D6-F1
#
_cell.length_a   1.000
_cell.length_b   1.000
_cell.length_c   1.000
_cell.angle_alpha   90.00
_cell.angle_beta   90.00
_cell.angle_gamma   90.00
#
_symmetry.space_group_name_H-M   'P 1'
#
loop_
_entity.id
_entity.type
_entity.pdbx_description
1 polymer ?
#
loop_
_entity_poly.entity_id
_entity_poly.type
_entity_poly.pdbx_seq_one_letter_code
_entity_poly.pdbx_strand_id
1 'polypeptide(L)' 'MASKNISITEKVYKELKKLKREGESFSQLFLRLIKGQKGDYKDYFGAWNLSEEELKDIWEDIARRPGRKWKRSDAGGN' A
#
# COMPACT_ATOMS: atom_id res chain seq x y z
N MET A 1 -12.27 17.54 23.71
CA MET A 1 -12.46 16.54 22.63
C MET A 1 -13.89 16.06 22.68
N ALA A 2 -14.63 16.14 21.57
CA ALA A 2 -15.96 15.54 21.51
C ALA A 2 -15.80 14.02 21.37
N SER A 3 -16.25 13.26 22.36
CA SER A 3 -16.30 11.80 22.29
C SER A 3 -17.65 11.34 21.74
N LYS A 4 -17.64 10.42 20.78
CA LYS A 4 -18.85 9.72 20.33
C LYS A 4 -18.74 8.26 20.75
N ASN A 5 -19.82 7.73 21.33
CA ASN A 5 -19.93 6.31 21.61
C ASN A 5 -20.43 5.58 20.38
N ILE A 6 -19.79 4.47 20.04
CA ILE A 6 -20.15 3.60 18.91
C ILE A 6 -20.29 2.19 19.46
N SER A 7 -21.45 1.58 19.22
CA SER A 7 -21.67 0.17 19.56
C SER A 7 -21.12 -0.70 18.43
N ILE A 8 -20.34 -1.72 18.79
CA ILE A 8 -19.80 -2.70 17.85
C ILE A 8 -20.16 -4.11 18.32
N THR A 9 -20.16 -5.06 17.39
CA THR A 9 -20.38 -6.47 17.75
C THR A 9 -19.16 -7.02 18.49
N GLU A 10 -19.41 -8.00 19.35
CA GLU A 10 -18.35 -8.69 20.11
C GLU A 10 -17.27 -9.28 19.20
N LYS A 11 -17.67 -9.79 18.03
CA LYS A 11 -16.75 -10.30 17.01
C LYS A 11 -15.79 -9.20 16.53
N VAL A 12 -16.32 -8.02 16.21
CA VAL A 12 -15.51 -6.87 15.75
C VAL A 12 -14.57 -6.41 16.86
N TYR A 13 -15.05 -6.33 18.10
CA TYR A 13 -14.21 -5.96 19.24
C TYR A 13 -13.01 -6.89 19.40
N LYS A 14 -13.22 -8.21 19.31
CA LYS A 14 -12.13 -9.21 19.40
C LYS A 14 -11.09 -9.04 18.31
N GLU A 15 -11.51 -8.80 17.06
CA GLU A 15 -10.58 -8.57 15.96
C GLU A 15 -9.80 -7.26 16.11
N LEU A 16 -10.46 -6.16 16.51
CA LEU A 16 -9.78 -4.89 16.77
C LEU A 16 -8.78 -5.01 17.92
N LYS A 17 -9.10 -5.80 18.96
CA LYS A 17 -8.20 -6.06 20.08
C LYS A 17 -6.93 -6.80 19.66
N LYS A 18 -7.00 -7.72 18.70
CA LYS A 18 -5.82 -8.41 18.13
C LYS A 18 -4.93 -7.47 17.32
N LEU A 19 -5.53 -6.50 16.63
CA LEU A 19 -4.82 -5.51 15.80
C LEU A 19 -4.19 -4.37 16.61
N LYS A 20 -4.62 -4.22 17.87
CA LYS A 20 -4.19 -3.17 18.79
C LYS A 20 -2.78 -3.45 19.30
N ARG A 21 -1.90 -2.46 19.23
CA ARG A 21 -0.54 -2.54 19.79
C ARG A 21 -0.55 -2.26 21.30
N GLU A 22 0.48 -2.71 22.01
CA GLU A 22 0.65 -2.37 23.43
C GLU A 22 0.74 -0.85 23.63
N GLY A 23 -0.01 -0.33 24.60
CA GLY A 23 -0.09 1.10 24.89
C GLY A 23 -0.94 1.94 23.90
N GLU A 24 -1.42 1.38 22.80
CA GLU A 24 -2.26 2.10 21.82
C GLU A 24 -3.68 2.31 22.38
N SER A 25 -4.37 3.39 22.01
CA SER A 25 -5.82 3.53 22.28
C SER A 25 -6.65 3.08 21.08
N PHE A 26 -7.93 2.72 21.26
CA PHE A 26 -8.78 2.38 20.13
C PHE A 26 -8.94 3.54 19.14
N SER A 27 -8.98 4.79 19.63
CA SER A 27 -9.00 5.96 18.76
C SER A 27 -7.72 6.06 17.89
N GLN A 28 -6.56 5.73 18.46
CA GLN A 28 -5.31 5.69 17.69
C GLN A 28 -5.28 4.54 16.67
N LEU A 29 -5.78 3.36 17.05
CA LEU A 29 -5.96 2.25 16.13
C LEU A 29 -6.82 2.66 14.92
N PHE A 30 -7.97 3.30 15.15
CA PHE A 30 -8.83 3.77 14.06
C PHE A 30 -8.12 4.78 13.16
N LEU A 31 -7.42 5.76 13.74
CA LEU A 31 -6.65 6.73 12.96
C LEU A 31 -5.55 6.06 12.12
N ARG A 32 -4.87 5.04 12.67
CA ARG A 32 -3.85 4.27 11.95
C ARG A 32 -4.46 3.48 10.79
N LEU A 33 -5.60 2.83 11.00
CA LEU A 33 -6.29 2.08 9.95
C LEU A 33 -6.77 3.01 8.82
N ILE A 34 -7.34 4.16 9.17
CA ILE A 34 -7.79 5.17 8.18
C ILE A 34 -6.60 5.73 7.40
N LYS A 35 -5.48 6.04 8.07
CA LYS A 35 -4.25 6.52 7.41
C LYS A 35 -3.61 5.44 6.53
N GLY A 36 -3.61 4.19 6.97
CA GLY A 36 -3.09 3.06 6.20
C GLY A 36 -3.89 2.76 4.92
N GLN A 37 -5.17 3.10 4.88
CA GLN A 37 -6.01 3.00 3.68
C GLN A 37 -5.81 4.14 2.68
N LYS A 38 -5.16 5.25 3.07
CA LYS A 38 -4.98 6.44 2.22
C LYS A 38 -3.77 6.40 1.29
N GLY A 39 -3.13 5.24 1.11
CA GLY A 39 -2.26 5.06 -0.05
C GLY A 39 -3.14 4.75 -1.25
N ASP A 40 -3.53 5.76 -2.03
CA ASP A 40 -4.19 5.49 -3.29
C ASP A 40 -3.17 4.74 -4.16
N TYR A 41 -3.53 3.63 -4.79
CA TYR A 41 -2.61 2.86 -5.64
C TYR A 41 -2.01 3.75 -6.76
N LYS A 42 -2.75 4.81 -7.10
CA LYS A 42 -2.33 5.88 -8.00
C LYS A 42 -1.12 6.66 -7.51
N ASP A 43 -0.94 6.83 -6.20
CA ASP A 43 0.22 7.53 -5.62
C ASP A 43 1.52 6.73 -5.75
N TYR A 44 1.40 5.41 -5.97
CA TYR A 44 2.55 4.52 -6.20
C TYR A 44 2.79 4.27 -7.70
N PHE A 45 1.81 4.58 -8.57
CA PHE A 45 1.92 4.42 -10.00
C PHE A 45 2.75 5.57 -10.59
N GLY A 46 3.98 5.29 -11.01
CA GLY A 46 4.89 6.29 -11.56
C GLY A 46 5.70 7.09 -10.53
N ALA A 47 5.65 6.71 -9.24
CA ALA A 47 6.50 7.31 -8.19
C ALA A 47 7.98 6.91 -8.29
N TRP A 48 8.34 6.08 -9.26
CA TRP A 48 9.69 5.62 -9.51
C TRP A 48 10.45 6.66 -10.33
N ASN A 49 11.19 7.54 -9.65
CA ASN A 49 12.15 8.44 -10.30
C ASN A 49 13.47 7.68 -10.53
N LEU A 50 13.45 6.76 -11.49
CA LEU A 50 14.62 5.95 -11.86
C LEU A 50 15.49 6.69 -12.86
N SER A 51 16.80 6.59 -12.69
CA SER A 51 17.76 6.92 -13.75
C SER A 51 17.61 5.96 -14.95
N GLU A 52 18.11 6.36 -16.12
CA GLU A 52 18.09 5.50 -17.31
C GLU A 52 18.86 4.19 -17.09
N GLU A 53 19.90 4.23 -16.26
CA GLU A 53 20.73 3.08 -15.88
C GLU A 53 19.93 2.08 -15.02
N GLU A 54 19.27 2.56 -13.96
CA GLU A 54 18.45 1.70 -13.10
C GLU A 54 17.25 1.11 -13.85
N LEU A 55 16.65 1.90 -14.76
CA LEU A 55 15.58 1.42 -15.63
C LEU A 55 16.07 0.27 -16.51
N LYS A 56 17.26 0.41 -17.11
CA LYS A 56 17.87 -0.60 -17.97
C LYS A 56 18.15 -1.89 -17.21
N ASP A 57 18.77 -1.81 -16.03
CA ASP A 57 19.09 -2.97 -15.21
C ASP A 57 17.83 -3.76 -14.81
N ILE A 58 16.77 -3.05 -14.38
CA ILE A 58 15.49 -3.68 -14.04
C ILE A 58 14.89 -4.39 -15.26
N TRP A 59 14.94 -3.78 -16.44
CA TRP A 59 14.42 -4.39 -17.67
C TRP A 59 15.26 -5.58 -18.13
N GLU A 60 16.59 -5.52 -18.03
CA GLU A 60 17.48 -6.64 -18.36
C GLU A 60 17.19 -7.85 -17.47
N ASP A 61 17.01 -7.63 -16.17
CA ASP A 61 16.65 -8.69 -15.23
C ASP A 61 15.26 -9.28 -15.50
N ILE A 62 14.27 -8.46 -15.85
CA ILE A 62 12.94 -8.93 -16.22
C ILE A 62 12.99 -9.74 -17.53
N ALA A 63 13.74 -9.27 -18.53
CA ALA A 63 13.86 -9.94 -19.82
C ALA A 63 14.61 -11.27 -19.74
N ARG A 64 15.53 -11.41 -18.77
CA ARG A 64 16.32 -12.63 -18.56
C ARG A 64 15.57 -13.72 -17.81
N ARG A 65 14.43 -13.41 -17.18
CA ARG A 65 13.63 -14.41 -16.43
C ARG A 65 13.04 -15.46 -17.39
N PRO A 66 13.36 -16.76 -17.23
CA PRO A 66 12.80 -17.81 -18.06
C PRO A 66 11.30 -17.95 -17.77
N GLY A 67 10.47 -17.93 -18.84
CA GLY A 67 9.05 -18.29 -18.77
C GLY A 67 8.04 -17.19 -19.10
N ARG A 68 8.43 -15.91 -19.25
CA ARG A 68 7.53 -14.87 -19.80
C ARG A 68 8.26 -13.87 -20.70
N LYS A 69 7.93 -13.85 -21.99
CA LYS A 69 8.32 -12.78 -22.92
C LYS A 69 7.40 -11.59 -22.71
N TRP A 70 7.80 -10.66 -21.84
CA TRP A 70 7.16 -9.35 -21.76
C TRP A 70 7.57 -8.51 -22.99
N LYS A 71 6.60 -8.10 -23.80
CA LYS A 71 6.84 -7.12 -24.86
C LYS A 71 6.71 -5.73 -24.25
N ARG A 72 7.78 -4.93 -24.31
CA ARG A 72 7.74 -3.51 -23.98
C ARG A 72 6.77 -2.86 -24.97
N SER A 73 5.62 -2.37 -24.50
CA SER A 73 4.79 -1.48 -25.29
C SER A 73 5.33 -0.08 -25.09
N ASP A 74 5.71 0.58 -26.17
CA ASP A 74 6.22 1.96 -26.17
C ASP A 74 5.06 2.92 -25.91
N ALA A 75 4.52 2.90 -24.69
CA ALA A 75 3.51 3.85 -24.23
C ALA A 75 4.22 5.14 -23.80
N GLY A 76 4.70 5.87 -24.80
CA GLY A 76 5.23 7.22 -24.72
C GLY A 76 4.92 7.93 -26.03
N GLY A 77 3.63 7.90 -26.43
CA GLY A 77 3.12 8.62 -27.58
C GLY A 77 2.50 9.95 -27.13
N ASN A 78 3.25 11.02 -27.41
CA ASN A 78 2.88 12.45 -27.49
C ASN A 78 2.07 13.09 -26.35
#